data_AF-A0A3B3VTX0-F1
#
_entry.id   AF-A0A3B3VTX0-F1
#
_cell.length_a   1.000
_cell.length_b   1.000
_cell.length_c   1.000
_cell.angle_alpha   90.00
_cell.angle_beta   90.00
_cell.angle_gamma   90.00
#
_symmetry.space_group_name_H-M   'P 1'
#
loop_
_entity.id
_entity.type
_entity.pdbx_description
1 polymer ?
#
loop_
_entity_poly.entity_id
_entity_poly.type
_entity_poly.pdbx_seq_one_letter_code
_entity_poly.pdbx_strand_id
1 'polypeptide(L)' 'AMASDEPKAKKPKLSEDEKTDSNLLFGMGNPLLDICAVVDKDFLDKYSLKPNDQILAEDKHKALFVPPVLQHLL' A
#
# COMPACT_ATOMS: atom_id res chain seq x y z
N ALA A 1 -38.18 -2.76 35.21
CA ALA A 1 -37.72 -3.03 33.84
C ALA A 1 -36.40 -2.29 33.63
N MET A 2 -35.38 -3.06 33.23
CA MET A 2 -34.13 -2.67 32.55
C MET A 2 -33.23 -1.62 33.20
N ALA A 3 -32.24 -2.11 33.96
CA ALA A 3 -30.96 -1.44 34.14
C ALA A 3 -30.13 -1.68 32.87
N SER A 4 -29.83 -0.61 32.15
CA SER A 4 -28.89 -0.59 31.03
C SER A 4 -27.46 -0.46 31.57
N ASP A 5 -26.80 -1.59 31.75
CA ASP A 5 -25.36 -1.66 32.03
C ASP A 5 -24.64 -1.86 30.68
N GLU A 6 -24.03 -0.80 30.16
CA GLU A 6 -23.21 -0.86 28.94
C GLU A 6 -21.85 -1.50 29.27
N PRO A 7 -21.33 -2.41 28.42
CA PRO A 7 -20.03 -3.02 28.66
C PRO A 7 -18.92 -2.00 28.39
N LYS A 8 -18.30 -1.48 29.46
CA LYS A 8 -17.07 -0.67 29.37
C LYS A 8 -15.95 -1.50 28.74
N ALA A 9 -15.58 -1.16 27.51
CA ALA A 9 -14.36 -1.63 26.88
C ALA A 9 -13.16 -1.33 27.78
N LYS A 10 -12.49 -2.39 28.27
CA LYS A 10 -11.20 -2.26 28.95
C LYS A 10 -10.17 -1.80 27.91
N LYS A 11 -9.91 -0.49 27.86
CA LYS A 11 -8.69 0.02 27.22
C LYS A 11 -7.49 -0.61 27.94
N PRO A 12 -6.58 -1.30 27.25
CA PRO A 12 -5.35 -1.76 27.87
C PRO A 12 -4.59 -0.52 28.37
N LYS A 13 -4.31 -0.47 29.68
CA LYS A 13 -3.37 0.49 30.24
C LYS A 13 -1.98 0.01 29.86
N LEU A 14 -1.37 0.67 28.87
CA LEU A 14 0.06 0.58 28.63
C LEU A 14 0.76 1.23 29.83
N SER A 15 1.54 0.46 30.58
CA SER A 15 2.39 0.97 31.66
C SER A 15 3.53 1.80 31.06
N GLU A 16 3.87 2.92 31.69
CA GLU A 16 4.79 3.95 31.18
C GLU A 16 6.26 3.49 31.03
N ASP A 17 6.58 2.25 31.42
CA ASP A 17 7.94 1.68 31.41
C ASP A 17 8.08 0.39 30.56
N GLU A 18 7.33 0.24 29.46
CA GLU A 18 7.66 -0.81 28.47
C GLU A 18 8.85 -0.37 27.63
N LYS A 19 10.06 -0.78 28.04
CA LYS A 19 11.25 -0.66 27.21
C LYS A 19 11.09 -1.56 25.98
N THR A 20 10.90 -0.96 24.82
CA THR A 20 10.86 -1.70 23.55
C THR A 20 12.26 -2.20 23.22
N ASP A 21 12.40 -3.52 23.08
CA ASP A 21 13.66 -4.13 22.70
C ASP A 21 13.97 -3.88 21.22
N SER A 22 15.26 -3.87 20.88
CA SER A 22 15.68 -3.83 19.48
C SER A 22 15.08 -5.01 18.72
N ASN A 23 14.47 -4.74 17.57
CA ASN A 23 13.79 -5.74 16.73
C ASN A 23 12.47 -6.28 17.29
N LEU A 24 11.79 -5.52 18.16
CA LEU A 24 10.44 -5.85 18.64
C LEU A 24 9.44 -6.10 17.49
N LEU A 25 9.63 -5.44 16.35
CA LEU A 25 8.85 -5.64 15.13
C LEU A 25 9.79 -6.02 13.98
N PHE A 26 9.51 -7.16 13.35
CA PHE A 26 10.20 -7.65 12.17
C PHE A 26 9.22 -7.79 11.01
N GLY A 27 9.54 -7.17 9.88
CA GLY A 27 8.78 -7.28 8.64
C GLY A 27 9.70 -7.74 7.51
N MET A 28 9.18 -8.61 6.66
CA MET A 28 9.83 -9.01 5.41
C MET A 28 8.85 -8.78 4.26
N GLY A 29 9.37 -8.36 3.12
CA GLY A 29 8.58 -8.03 1.95
C GLY A 29 9.47 -7.66 0.78
N ASN A 30 8.84 -7.24 -0.32
CA ASN A 30 9.54 -6.84 -1.52
C ASN A 30 9.88 -5.35 -1.44
N PRO A 31 11.17 -4.97 -1.38
CA PRO A 31 11.55 -3.57 -1.46
C PRO A 31 11.40 -3.09 -2.90
N LEU A 32 10.26 -2.47 -3.22
CA LEU A 32 9.95 -1.96 -4.55
C LEU A 32 10.10 -0.43 -4.59
N LEU A 33 10.47 0.10 -5.76
CA LEU A 33 10.50 1.54 -6.03
C LEU A 33 9.17 1.95 -6.66
N ASP A 34 8.45 2.86 -5.99
CA ASP A 34 7.22 3.42 -6.52
C ASP A 34 7.53 4.48 -7.60
N ILE A 35 6.86 4.36 -8.75
CA ILE A 35 6.88 5.36 -9.83
C ILE A 35 5.44 5.83 -10.02
N CYS A 36 5.19 7.10 -9.72
CA CYS A 36 3.87 7.72 -9.79
C CYS A 36 3.85 8.80 -10.86
N ALA A 37 2.82 8.79 -11.71
CA ALA A 37 2.61 9.79 -12.75
C ALA A 37 1.11 10.01 -12.98
N VAL A 38 0.73 11.20 -13.43
CA VAL A 38 -0.65 11.47 -13.90
C VAL A 38 -0.75 10.98 -15.34
N VAL A 39 -1.68 10.07 -15.61
CA VAL A 39 -1.91 9.49 -16.94
C VAL A 39 -3.38 9.63 -17.34
N ASP A 40 -3.63 9.55 -18.64
CA ASP A 40 -4.98 9.56 -19.19
C ASP A 40 -5.56 8.14 -19.37
N LYS A 41 -6.82 8.08 -19.80
CA LYS A 41 -7.51 6.80 -20.04
C LYS A 41 -6.89 6.01 -21.18
N ASP A 42 -6.40 6.70 -22.22
CA ASP A 42 -5.81 6.05 -23.40
C ASP A 42 -4.53 5.30 -23.04
N PHE A 43 -3.74 5.84 -22.12
CA PHE A 43 -2.58 5.16 -21.55
C PHE A 43 -2.97 3.89 -20.80
N LEU A 44 -4.01 3.95 -19.95
CA LEU A 44 -4.50 2.76 -19.23
C LEU A 44 -4.98 1.68 -20.20
N ASP A 45 -5.76 2.06 -21.20
CA ASP A 45 -6.30 1.15 -22.22
C ASP A 45 -5.16 0.49 -23.02
N LYS A 46 -4.14 1.27 -23.41
CA LYS A 46 -2.96 0.78 -24.17
C LYS A 46 -2.25 -0.38 -23.49
N TYR A 47 -2.18 -0.36 -22.16
CA TYR A 47 -1.53 -1.40 -21.37
C TYR A 47 -2.53 -2.35 -20.68
N SER A 48 -3.82 -2.25 -21.03
CA SER A 48 -4.89 -3.08 -20.46
C SER A 48 -4.97 -2.99 -18.92
N LEU A 49 -4.75 -1.78 -18.38
CA LEU A 49 -4.82 -1.49 -16.95
C LEU A 49 -6.22 -1.01 -16.58
N LYS A 50 -6.77 -1.53 -15.48
CA LYS A 50 -8.02 -1.00 -14.92
C LYS A 50 -7.70 0.15 -13.96
N PRO A 51 -8.56 1.18 -13.88
CA PRO A 51 -8.44 2.20 -12.84
C PRO A 51 -8.47 1.56 -11.44
N ASN A 52 -7.55 1.95 -10.56
CA ASN A 52 -7.43 1.47 -9.18
C ASN A 52 -7.08 -0.02 -9.03
N ASP A 53 -6.44 -0.62 -10.03
CA ASP A 53 -6.01 -2.02 -9.97
C ASP A 53 -4.65 -2.18 -9.26
N GLN A 54 -4.42 -3.36 -8.68
CA GLN A 54 -3.13 -3.76 -8.11
C GLN A 54 -2.75 -5.13 -8.67
N ILE A 55 -1.88 -5.13 -9.68
CA ILE A 55 -1.53 -6.32 -10.46
C ILE A 55 -0.02 -6.52 -10.54
N LEU A 56 0.40 -7.77 -10.74
CA LEU A 56 1.77 -8.08 -11.13
C LEU A 56 1.97 -7.75 -12.61
N ALA A 57 3.18 -7.29 -12.96
CA ALA A 57 3.53 -7.01 -14.34
C ALA A 57 3.57 -8.31 -15.18
N GLU A 58 2.94 -8.28 -16.35
CA GLU A 58 3.01 -9.31 -17.38
C GLU A 58 3.95 -8.80 -18.50
N ASP A 59 4.23 -9.64 -19.51
CA ASP A 59 5.09 -9.24 -20.63
C ASP A 59 4.59 -7.99 -21.37
N LYS A 60 3.27 -7.80 -21.47
CA LYS A 60 2.65 -6.60 -22.05
C LYS A 60 2.92 -5.31 -21.23
N HIS A 61 3.24 -5.44 -19.95
CA HIS A 61 3.54 -4.32 -19.05
C HIS A 61 5.02 -3.93 -19.04
N LYS A 62 5.94 -4.75 -19.59
CA LYS A 62 7.39 -4.46 -19.57
C LYS A 62 7.76 -3.14 -20.22
N ALA A 63 7.05 -2.78 -21.30
CA ALA A 63 7.26 -1.53 -22.02
C ALA A 63 6.84 -0.28 -21.22
N LEU A 64 6.20 -0.40 -20.05
CA LEU A 64 5.96 0.73 -19.14
C LEU A 64 7.24 1.23 -18.49
N PHE A 65 8.18 0.32 -18.20
CA PHE A 65 9.36 0.59 -17.38
C PHE A 65 10.62 0.89 -18.20
N VAL A 66 10.49 1.05 -19.51
CA VAL A 66 11.62 1.44 -20.36
C VAL A 66 11.89 2.94 -20.22
N PRO A 67 13.16 3.39 -20.27
CA PRO A 67 13.51 4.79 -20.05
C PRO A 67 12.73 5.79 -20.92
N PRO A 68 12.46 5.54 -22.23
CA PRO A 68 11.69 6.47 -23.04
C PRO A 68 10.26 6.71 -22.53
N VAL A 69 9.59 5.68 -22.01
CA VAL A 69 8.22 5.80 -21.48
C VAL A 69 8.25 6.41 -20.09
N LEU A 70 9.16 5.95 -19.22
CA LEU A 70 9.33 6.50 -17.88
C LEU A 70 9.68 7.99 -17.90
N GLN A 71 10.57 8.42 -18.80
CA GLN A 71 10.95 9.83 -18.91
C GLN A 71 9.80 10.72 -19.42
N HIS A 72 8.83 10.18 -20.14
CA HIS A 72 7.66 10.95 -20.58
C HIS A 72 6.59 11.08 -19.49
N LEU A 73 6.68 10.24 -18.45
CA LEU A 73 5.76 10.20 -17.31
C LEU A 73 6.24 11.05 -16.12
N LEU A 74 7.54 11.39 -16.07
CA LEU A 74 8.18 12.21 -15.05
C LEU A 74 8.39 13.65 -15.53
#